data_AF-A0A7W9Q7D8-F1
#
_entry.id   AF-A0A7W9Q7D8-F1
#
_cell.length_a   1.000
_cell.length_b   1.000
_cell.length_c   1.000
_cell.angle_alpha   90.00
_cell.angle_beta   90.00
_cell.angle_gamma   90.00
#
_symmetry.space_group_name_H-M   'P 1'
#
loop_
_entity.id
_entity.type
_entity.pdbx_description
1 polymer ?
#
loop_
_entity_poly.entity_id
_entity_poly.type
_entity_poly.pdbx_seq_one_letter_code
_entity_poly.pdbx_strand_id
1 'polypeptide(L)' 'MGDYPVDGVDVDHVRPLSLGGEDIDGNVQVLCHGCHQLKTSAEFRAVGAGT' A
#
# COMPACT_ATOMS: atom_id res chain seq x y z
N MET A 1 -15.65 -8.72 -0.51
CA MET A 1 -14.18 -8.82 -0.55
C MET A 1 -13.87 -10.23 -1.02
N GLY A 2 -13.18 -10.40 -2.15
CA GLY A 2 -12.91 -11.74 -2.70
C GLY A 2 -11.93 -12.52 -1.82
N ASP A 3 -12.06 -13.84 -1.81
CA ASP A 3 -11.03 -14.74 -1.31
C ASP A 3 -9.88 -14.74 -2.32
N TYR A 4 -8.71 -14.25 -1.90
CA TYR A 4 -7.50 -14.24 -2.73
C TYR A 4 -6.55 -15.28 -2.17
N PRO A 5 -5.87 -16.07 -3.02
CA PRO A 5 -4.90 -17.02 -2.53
C PRO A 5 -3.76 -16.26 -1.83
N VAL A 6 -3.19 -16.87 -0.79
CA VAL A 6 -2.19 -16.23 0.09
C VAL A 6 -0.93 -15.78 -0.67
N ASP A 7 -0.63 -16.41 -1.80
CA ASP A 7 0.48 -16.06 -2.69
C ASP A 7 0.12 -14.96 -3.70
N GLY A 8 -1.13 -14.50 -3.73
CA GLY A 8 -1.62 -13.44 -4.60
C GLY A 8 -1.79 -12.09 -3.92
N VAL A 9 -1.32 -11.96 -2.67
CA VAL A 9 -1.50 -10.76 -1.83
C VAL A 9 -0.22 -10.33 -1.13
N ASP A 10 -0.13 -9.04 -0.84
CA ASP A 10 0.93 -8.40 -0.07
C ASP A 10 0.33 -7.64 1.12
N VAL A 11 1.09 -7.58 2.23
CA VAL A 11 0.80 -6.66 3.34
C VAL A 11 1.48 -5.34 3.05
N ASP A 12 0.72 -4.26 3.05
CA ASP A 12 1.20 -2.94 2.66
C ASP A 12 0.73 -1.85 3.64
N HIS A 13 1.54 -0.82 3.84
CA HIS A 13 1.19 0.25 4.77
C HIS A 13 0.11 1.16 4.20
N VAL A 14 -0.96 1.45 4.94
CA VAL A 14 -2.05 2.36 4.54
C VAL A 14 -1.50 3.76 4.25
N ARG A 15 -0.72 4.31 5.18
CA ARG A 15 0.16 5.46 4.94
C ARG A 15 1.60 4.94 4.79
N PRO A 16 2.29 5.20 3.67
CA PRO A 16 3.67 4.78 3.48
C PRO A 16 4.60 5.30 4.56
N LEU A 17 5.59 4.50 4.96
CA LEU A 17 6.64 4.91 5.89
C LEU A 17 7.40 6.15 5.39
N SER A 18 7.63 6.25 4.08
CA SER A 18 8.29 7.41 3.44
C SER A 18 7.51 8.73 3.61
N LEU A 19 6.21 8.64 3.88
CA LEU A 19 5.34 9.78 4.17
C LEU A 19 5.03 9.91 5.66
N GLY A 20 5.76 9.24 6.54
CA GLY A 20 5.57 9.26 7.98
C GLY A 20 4.44 8.36 8.48
N GLY A 21 4.17 7.26 7.78
CA GLY A 21 3.36 6.17 8.31
C GLY A 21 4.08 5.44 9.45
N GLU A 22 3.31 4.88 10.37
CA GLU A 22 3.82 4.08 11.49
C GLU A 22 3.81 2.59 11.13
N ASP A 23 4.76 1.82 11.66
CA ASP A 23 4.81 0.37 11.47
C ASP A 23 4.02 -0.34 12.58
N ILE A 24 2.69 -0.29 12.46
CA ILE A 24 1.74 -0.84 13.45
C ILE A 24 0.60 -1.56 12.73
N ASP A 25 -0.04 -2.51 13.43
CA ASP A 25 -1.18 -3.28 12.90
C ASP A 25 -2.31 -2.39 12.35
N GLY A 26 -2.50 -1.20 12.93
CA GLY A 26 -3.51 -0.23 12.49
C GLY A 26 -3.18 0.51 11.20
N ASN A 27 -1.94 0.41 10.70
CA ASN A 27 -1.49 1.06 9.48
C ASN A 27 -1.09 0.05 8.40
N VAL A 28 -1.53 -1.21 8.49
CA VAL A 28 -1.31 -2.21 7.43
C VAL A 28 -2.64 -2.68 6.83
N GLN A 29 -2.59 -3.06 5.55
CA GLN A 29 -3.71 -3.62 4.80
C GLN A 29 -3.22 -4.74 3.89
N VAL A 30 -4.08 -5.72 3.62
CA VAL A 30 -3.81 -6.79 2.65
C VAL A 30 -4.33 -6.37 1.29
N LEU A 31 -3.46 -6.36 0.27
CA LEU A 31 -3.81 -5.99 -1.10
C LEU A 31 -3.40 -7.11 -2.05
N CYS A 32 -4.20 -7.39 -3.08
CA CYS A 32 -3.71 -8.19 -4.19
C CYS A 32 -2.59 -7.44 -4.92
N HIS A 33 -1.70 -8.15 -5.63
CA HIS A 33 -0.58 -7.52 -6.34
C HIS A 33 -1.01 -6.36 -7.27
N GLY A 34 -2.15 -6.50 -7.97
CA GLY A 34 -2.67 -5.45 -8.83
C GLY A 34 -3.04 -4.17 -8.05
N CYS A 35 -3.71 -4.32 -6.91
CA CYS A 35 -4.05 -3.21 -6.04
C CYS A 35 -2.81 -2.58 -5.39
N HIS A 36 -1.83 -3.39 -5.01
CA HIS A 36 -0.55 -2.92 -4.46
C HIS A 36 0.17 -2.02 -5.45
N GLN A 37 0.32 -2.45 -6.70
CA GLN A 37 0.97 -1.65 -7.76
C GLN A 37 0.22 -0.34 -8.07
N LEU A 38 -1.12 -0.36 -8.05
CA LEU A 38 -1.93 0.84 -8.22
C LEU A 38 -1.70 1.84 -7.08
N LYS A 39 -1.69 1.36 -5.83
CA LYS A 39 -1.41 2.19 -4.65
C LYS A 39 -0.02 2.81 -4.72
N THR A 40 1.01 1.99 -4.95
CA THR A 40 2.39 2.46 -5.10
C THR A 40 2.51 3.56 -6.16
N SER A 41 1.89 3.37 -7.33
CA SER A 41 1.90 4.36 -8.41
C SER A 41 1.20 5.67 -8.03
N ALA A 42 0.08 5.60 -7.31
CA ALA A 42 -0.65 6.78 -6.84
C ALA A 42 0.15 7.56 -5.79
N GLU A 43 0.83 6.84 -4.89
CA GLU A 43 1.63 7.44 -3.81
C GLU A 43 2.90 8.09 -4.34
N PHE A 44 3.59 7.46 -5.29
CA PHE A 44 4.73 8.09 -5.97
C PHE A 44 4.35 9.41 -6.64
N ARG A 45 3.16 9.48 -7.27
CA ARG A 45 2.66 10.72 -7.87
C ARG A 45 2.37 11.78 -6.81
N ALA A 46 1.79 11.39 -5.67
CA ALA A 46 1.50 12.30 -4.57
C ALA A 46 2.77 12.89 -3.95
N VAL A 47 3.84 12.10 -3.85
CA VAL A 47 5.17 12.56 -3.36
C VAL A 47 5.83 13.50 -4.38
N GLY A 48 5.76 13.17 -5.68
CA GLY A 48 6.40 13.94 -6.75
C GLY A 48 5.69 15.26 -7.14
N ALA A 49 4.43 15.45 -6.75
CA ALA A 49 3.67 16.67 -7.02
C ALA A 49 3.90 17.78 -5.97
N GLY A 50 4.80 17.57 -5.00
CA GLY A 50 5.09 18.48 -3.89
C GLY A 50 6.37 19.33 -4.03
N THR A 51 6.99 19.38 -5.21
CA THR A 51 8.13 20.25 -5.56
C THR A 51 7.78 21.14 -6.73
#